data_AF-A0A7K4EZ17-F1
#
_entry.id   AF-A0A7K4EZ17-F1
#
_cell.length_a   1.000
_cell.length_b   1.000
_cell.length_c   1.000
_cell.angle_alpha   90.00
_cell.angle_beta   90.00
_cell.angle_gamma   90.00
#
_symmetry.space_group_name_H-M   'P 1'
#
loop_
_entity.id
_entity.type
_entity.pdbx_description
1 polymer ?
#
loop_
_entity_poly.entity_id
_entity_poly.type
_entity_poly.pdbx_seq_one_letter_code
_entity_poly.pdbx_strand_id
1 'polypeptide(L)'
;MAKDKKKKEEDKPKKNDFKSFLKKRAPIYLALIAMLIVFVIPEMTKGDLQSCLPELSVEEQEVVDVLMRYNGPDNDGFTMMDAISKVLSDEYPDEKIFDNKKTSCNLTVSNIESSKYQIIFNFESHRGQINFDWNVDTDSEMITANDPKSKGIIHLVDFYD
;
A
#
# COMPACT_ATOMS: atom_id res chain seq x y z
N MET A 1 -57.67 -47.76 17.86
CA MET A 1 -56.77 -47.99 16.71
C MET A 1 -56.70 -46.72 15.88
N ALA A 2 -55.54 -46.44 15.26
CA ALA A 2 -55.13 -45.27 14.44
C ALA A 2 -54.88 -43.95 15.23
N LYS A 3 -53.63 -43.56 15.55
CA LYS A 3 -52.60 -42.86 14.72
C LYS A 3 -53.15 -41.49 14.24
N ASP A 4 -52.51 -40.34 14.50
CA ASP A 4 -51.22 -40.02 13.88
C ASP A 4 -50.45 -38.86 14.53
N LYS A 5 -49.14 -38.90 14.27
CA LYS A 5 -48.07 -38.06 14.80
C LYS A 5 -48.06 -36.67 14.15
N LYS A 6 -48.14 -35.59 14.94
CA LYS A 6 -47.52 -34.30 14.57
C LYS A 6 -46.01 -34.38 14.86
N LYS A 7 -45.26 -35.00 13.94
CA LYS A 7 -43.83 -34.72 13.84
C LYS A 7 -43.68 -33.32 13.25
N LYS A 8 -43.21 -32.37 14.06
CA LYS A 8 -42.61 -31.12 13.58
C LYS A 8 -41.52 -31.50 12.58
N GLU A 9 -41.73 -31.20 11.30
CA GLU A 9 -40.67 -31.27 10.32
C GLU A 9 -39.57 -30.29 10.73
N GLU A 10 -38.37 -30.86 10.85
CA GLU A 10 -37.13 -30.16 11.08
C GLU A 10 -36.89 -29.16 9.94
N ASP A 11 -36.73 -27.89 10.29
CA ASP A 11 -36.22 -26.82 9.44
C ASP A 11 -34.80 -27.19 8.97
N LYS A 12 -34.68 -27.90 7.85
CA LYS A 12 -33.41 -28.02 7.14
C LYS A 12 -33.19 -26.73 6.35
N PRO A 13 -32.08 -26.00 6.58
CA PRO A 13 -31.81 -24.76 5.85
C PRO A 13 -31.67 -25.07 4.36
N LYS A 14 -32.55 -24.50 3.54
CA LYS A 14 -32.58 -24.66 2.08
C LYS A 14 -31.31 -24.06 1.48
N LYS A 15 -30.30 -24.89 1.25
CA LYS A 15 -29.09 -24.54 0.47
C LYS A 15 -29.39 -24.03 -0.96
N ASN A 16 -30.64 -24.15 -1.43
CA ASN A 16 -31.08 -23.72 -2.76
C ASN A 16 -31.60 -22.27 -2.83
N ASP A 17 -31.84 -21.61 -1.69
CA ASP A 17 -32.38 -20.25 -1.70
C ASP A 17 -31.32 -19.29 -2.26
N PHE A 18 -30.07 -19.33 -1.80
CA PHE A 18 -28.99 -18.48 -2.36
C PHE A 18 -28.82 -18.61 -3.88
N LYS A 19 -28.88 -19.83 -4.43
CA LYS A 19 -28.77 -20.08 -5.88
C LYS A 19 -29.97 -19.52 -6.66
N SER A 20 -31.16 -19.64 -6.08
CA SER A 20 -32.42 -19.08 -6.60
C SER A 20 -32.42 -17.54 -6.58
N PHE A 21 -31.95 -16.96 -5.47
CA PHE A 21 -31.80 -15.52 -5.27
C PHE A 21 -30.76 -14.93 -6.23
N LEU A 22 -29.59 -15.57 -6.36
CA LEU A 22 -28.58 -15.19 -7.35
C LEU A 22 -29.16 -15.28 -8.75
N LYS A 23 -29.88 -16.33 -9.14
CA LYS A 23 -30.44 -16.47 -10.50
C LYS A 23 -31.52 -15.43 -10.82
N LYS A 24 -32.34 -15.02 -9.85
CA LYS A 24 -33.42 -14.03 -10.06
C LYS A 24 -32.92 -12.59 -10.23
N ARG A 25 -31.84 -12.24 -9.52
CA ARG A 25 -31.23 -10.89 -9.56
C ARG A 25 -29.86 -10.90 -10.22
N ALA A 26 -29.47 -12.04 -10.80
CA ALA A 26 -28.20 -12.26 -11.49
C ALA A 26 -27.87 -11.12 -12.45
N PRO A 27 -28.80 -10.63 -13.29
CA PRO A 27 -28.49 -9.52 -14.19
C PRO A 27 -28.04 -8.24 -13.46
N ILE A 28 -28.66 -7.92 -12.33
CA ILE A 28 -28.36 -6.72 -11.53
C ILE A 28 -27.03 -6.87 -10.81
N TYR A 29 -26.78 -8.03 -10.19
CA TYR A 29 -25.49 -8.30 -9.53
C TYR A 29 -24.34 -8.35 -10.52
N LEU A 30 -24.55 -8.94 -11.70
CA LEU A 30 -23.54 -9.03 -12.75
C LEU A 30 -23.27 -7.63 -13.34
N ALA A 31 -24.29 -6.78 -13.46
CA ALA A 31 -24.13 -5.37 -13.83
C ALA A 31 -23.35 -4.57 -12.76
N LEU A 32 -23.62 -4.76 -11.47
CA LEU A 32 -22.88 -4.11 -10.38
C LEU A 32 -21.42 -4.59 -10.32
N ILE A 33 -21.17 -5.88 -10.50
CA ILE A 33 -19.80 -6.43 -10.57
C ILE A 33 -19.08 -5.89 -11.80
N ALA A 34 -19.75 -5.82 -12.96
CA ALA A 34 -19.18 -5.20 -14.15
C ALA A 34 -18.85 -3.71 -13.94
N MET A 35 -19.72 -2.97 -13.23
CA MET A 35 -19.46 -1.58 -12.85
C MET A 35 -18.24 -1.45 -11.92
N LEU A 36 -18.10 -2.32 -10.91
CA LEU A 36 -16.91 -2.34 -10.06
C LEU A 36 -15.64 -2.66 -10.87
N ILE A 37 -15.71 -3.59 -11.82
CA ILE A 37 -14.58 -3.94 -12.70
C ILE A 37 -14.18 -2.76 -13.60
N VAL A 38 -15.15 -2.00 -14.12
CA VAL A 38 -14.87 -0.90 -15.05
C VAL A 38 -14.42 0.38 -14.34
N PHE A 39 -14.97 0.69 -13.17
CA PHE A 39 -14.72 1.96 -12.50
C PHE A 39 -13.80 1.87 -11.29
N VAL A 40 -13.87 0.77 -10.52
CA VAL A 40 -13.10 0.63 -9.28
C VAL A 40 -11.77 -0.05 -9.50
N ILE A 41 -11.70 -1.10 -10.33
CA ILE A 41 -10.42 -1.78 -10.58
C ILE A 41 -9.37 -0.84 -11.21
N PRO A 42 -9.66 -0.03 -12.27
CA PRO A 42 -8.65 0.86 -12.84
C PRO A 42 -8.18 1.96 -11.88
N GLU A 43 -8.99 2.31 -10.88
CA GLU A 43 -8.64 3.27 -9.84
C GLU A 43 -7.74 2.64 -8.78
N MET A 44 -7.99 1.37 -8.41
CA MET A 44 -7.17 0.61 -7.46
C MET A 44 -5.88 0.03 -8.08
N THR A 45 -5.80 -0.10 -9.41
CA THR A 45 -4.58 -0.55 -10.12
C THR A 45 -3.72 0.62 -10.61
N LYS A 46 -3.98 1.85 -10.17
CA LYS A 46 -3.07 2.97 -10.42
C LYS A 46 -1.72 2.64 -9.79
N GLY A 47 -0.63 2.96 -10.49
CA GLY A 47 0.68 2.89 -9.88
C GLY A 47 0.72 3.76 -8.63
N ASP A 48 1.17 3.18 -7.53
CA ASP A 48 1.53 3.87 -6.29
C ASP A 48 3.04 3.78 -6.07
N LEU A 49 3.53 4.40 -5.00
CA LEU A 49 4.94 4.34 -4.66
C LEU A 49 5.43 2.88 -4.51
N GLN A 50 4.62 2.01 -3.91
CA GLN A 50 4.94 0.60 -3.71
C GLN A 50 5.14 -0.14 -5.04
N SER A 51 4.29 0.12 -6.03
CA SER A 51 4.37 -0.49 -7.36
C SER A 51 5.62 -0.09 -8.14
N CYS A 52 6.25 1.03 -7.78
CA CYS A 52 7.44 1.55 -8.43
C CYS A 52 8.73 1.00 -7.80
N LEU A 53 8.67 0.47 -6.57
CA LEU A 53 9.84 -0.07 -5.88
C LEU A 53 10.41 -1.29 -6.64
N PRO A 54 11.74 -1.42 -6.75
CA PRO A 54 12.36 -2.58 -7.38
C PRO A 54 12.24 -3.83 -6.50
N GLU A 55 12.44 -5.01 -7.11
CA GLU A 55 12.60 -6.25 -6.35
C GLU A 55 13.95 -6.22 -5.58
N LEU A 56 13.88 -6.42 -4.27
CA LEU A 56 15.04 -6.44 -3.37
C LEU A 56 15.31 -7.86 -2.86
N SER A 57 16.51 -8.09 -2.33
CA SER A 57 16.77 -9.31 -1.55
C SER A 57 15.98 -9.31 -0.23
N VAL A 58 15.86 -10.48 0.41
CA VAL A 58 15.11 -10.60 1.67
C VAL A 58 15.65 -9.68 2.76
N GLU A 59 16.97 -9.61 2.90
CA GLU A 59 17.63 -8.75 3.89
C GLU A 59 17.37 -7.27 3.61
N GLU A 60 17.52 -6.84 2.36
CA GLU A 60 17.26 -5.45 1.97
C GLU A 60 15.79 -5.08 2.13
N GLN A 61 14.87 -6.01 1.85
CA GLN A 61 13.44 -5.81 2.02
C GLN A 61 13.08 -5.59 3.49
N GLU A 62 13.67 -6.34 4.42
CA GLU A 62 13.43 -6.15 5.86
C GLU A 62 13.84 -4.74 6.31
N VAL A 63 15.00 -4.24 5.87
CA VAL A 63 15.46 -2.88 6.19
C VAL A 63 14.53 -1.81 5.60
N VAL A 64 14.13 -1.99 4.33
CA VAL A 64 13.21 -1.06 3.66
C VAL A 64 11.84 -1.09 4.31
N ASP A 65 11.37 -2.24 4.75
CA ASP A 65 10.11 -2.37 5.46
C ASP A 65 10.15 -1.62 6.81
N VAL A 66 11.27 -1.67 7.54
CA VAL A 66 11.46 -0.85 8.75
C VAL A 66 11.36 0.63 8.43
N LEU A 67 12.04 1.10 7.36
CA LEU A 67 11.95 2.49 6.91
C LEU A 67 10.50 2.87 6.59
N MET A 68 9.82 2.09 5.74
CA MET A 68 8.51 2.44 5.19
C MET A 68 7.39 2.41 6.22
N ARG A 69 7.51 1.58 7.28
CA ARG A 69 6.52 1.46 8.36
C ARG A 69 6.71 2.48 9.47
N TYR A 70 7.87 3.13 9.55
CA TYR A 70 8.11 4.17 10.55
C TYR A 70 7.07 5.28 10.42
N ASN A 71 6.39 5.57 11.53
CA ASN A 71 5.28 6.52 11.62
C ASN A 71 5.46 7.48 12.81
N GLY A 72 6.70 7.91 13.04
CA GLY A 72 7.04 8.91 14.04
C GLY A 72 7.23 8.33 15.45
N PRO A 73 7.67 9.17 16.41
CA PRO A 73 8.03 8.73 17.75
C PRO A 73 6.82 8.24 18.58
N ASP A 74 5.63 8.79 18.32
CA ASP A 74 4.41 8.47 19.06
C ASP A 74 3.60 7.31 18.44
N ASN A 75 4.07 6.75 17.31
CA ASN A 75 3.40 5.72 16.51
C ASN A 75 1.96 6.07 16.09
N ASP A 76 1.66 7.37 15.98
CA ASP A 76 0.39 7.93 15.55
C ASP A 76 0.74 8.97 14.48
N GLY A 77 0.10 8.90 13.30
CA GLY A 77 0.43 9.79 12.18
C GLY A 77 0.82 9.08 10.87
N PHE A 78 1.39 9.87 9.95
CA PHE A 78 1.80 9.42 8.60
C PHE A 78 2.98 8.45 8.66
N THR A 79 2.92 7.37 7.87
CA THR A 79 4.11 6.53 7.66
C THR A 79 5.12 7.21 6.73
N MET A 80 6.38 6.79 6.73
CA MET A 80 7.36 7.21 5.72
C MET A 80 6.86 6.97 4.30
N MET A 81 6.18 5.84 4.05
CA MET A 81 5.57 5.56 2.74
C MET A 81 4.54 6.63 2.37
N ASP A 82 3.67 7.02 3.30
CA ASP A 82 2.67 8.06 3.07
C ASP A 82 3.30 9.42 2.87
N ALA A 83 4.31 9.76 3.67
CA ALA A 83 5.02 11.03 3.60
C ALA A 83 5.75 11.21 2.26
N ILE A 84 6.44 10.18 1.76
CA ILE A 84 7.07 10.19 0.44
C ILE A 84 5.99 10.30 -0.65
N SER A 85 4.92 9.51 -0.55
CA SER A 85 3.80 9.55 -1.51
C SER A 85 3.15 10.92 -1.57
N LYS A 86 2.99 11.58 -0.43
CA LYS A 86 2.47 12.94 -0.32
C LYS A 86 3.40 13.94 -0.98
N VAL A 87 4.70 13.91 -0.68
CA VAL A 87 5.66 14.83 -1.30
C VAL A 87 5.71 14.65 -2.82
N LEU A 88 5.65 13.42 -3.33
CA LEU A 88 5.56 13.17 -4.76
C LEU A 88 4.23 13.67 -5.34
N SER A 89 3.11 13.50 -4.65
CA SER A 89 1.81 14.01 -5.09
C SER A 89 1.77 15.55 -5.13
N ASP A 90 2.43 16.21 -4.17
CA ASP A 90 2.51 17.67 -4.08
C ASP A 90 3.45 18.25 -5.17
N GLU A 91 4.53 17.55 -5.54
CA GLU A 91 5.44 17.94 -6.63
C GLU A 91 4.83 17.71 -8.03
N TYR A 92 3.92 16.75 -8.16
CA TYR A 92 3.23 16.39 -9.40
C TYR A 92 1.71 16.46 -9.22
N PRO A 93 1.14 17.65 -8.95
CA PRO A 93 -0.28 17.78 -8.70
C PRO A 93 -1.09 17.41 -9.95
N ASP A 94 -2.22 16.72 -9.73
CA ASP A 94 -3.15 16.25 -10.76
C ASP A 94 -2.54 15.28 -11.81
N GLU A 95 -1.34 14.75 -11.55
CA GLU A 95 -0.69 13.78 -12.43
C GLU A 95 -0.63 12.39 -11.83
N LYS A 96 -0.90 11.38 -12.66
CA LYS A 96 -0.64 9.97 -12.31
C LYS A 96 0.83 9.66 -12.57
N ILE A 97 1.71 10.19 -11.73
CA ILE A 97 3.14 10.18 -12.04
C ILE A 97 3.71 8.76 -12.14
N PHE A 98 3.23 7.81 -11.33
CA PHE A 98 3.66 6.41 -11.36
C PHE A 98 3.20 5.63 -12.61
N ASP A 99 2.13 6.06 -13.29
CA ASP A 99 1.67 5.45 -14.55
C ASP A 99 2.49 5.92 -15.77
N ASN A 100 3.35 6.93 -15.58
CA ASN A 100 4.12 7.53 -16.68
C ASN A 100 5.32 6.65 -17.04
N LYS A 101 5.49 6.34 -18.33
CA LYS A 101 6.60 5.53 -18.86
C LYS A 101 8.00 6.13 -18.62
N LYS A 102 8.08 7.42 -18.34
CA LYS A 102 9.34 8.12 -18.00
C LYS A 102 9.62 8.12 -16.50
N THR A 103 8.69 7.61 -15.70
CA THR A 103 8.88 7.47 -14.27
C THR A 103 9.60 6.16 -13.98
N SER A 104 10.65 6.24 -13.20
CA SER A 104 11.39 5.09 -12.71
C SER A 104 11.79 5.34 -11.26
N CYS A 105 11.73 4.30 -10.45
CA CYS A 105 12.23 4.35 -9.09
C CYS A 105 13.40 3.39 -8.97
N ASN A 106 14.48 3.88 -8.41
CA ASN A 106 15.63 3.07 -8.06
C ASN A 106 15.83 3.17 -6.56
N LEU A 107 16.01 2.02 -5.91
CA LEU A 107 16.29 1.94 -4.49
C LEU A 107 17.59 1.18 -4.33
N THR A 108 18.51 1.72 -3.54
CA THR A 108 19.78 1.07 -3.20
C THR A 108 19.89 0.99 -1.71
N VAL A 109 20.12 -0.22 -1.21
CA VAL A 109 20.35 -0.49 0.20
C VAL A 109 21.83 -0.86 0.35
N SER A 110 22.51 -0.28 1.32
CA SER A 110 23.94 -0.53 1.54
C SER A 110 24.20 -0.69 3.02
N ASN A 111 24.83 -1.79 3.42
CA ASN A 111 25.24 -1.98 4.81
C ASN A 111 26.44 -1.06 5.11
N ILE A 112 26.30 -0.18 6.12
CA ILE A 112 27.34 0.75 6.57
C ILE A 112 28.06 0.19 7.80
N GLU A 113 27.30 -0.40 8.72
CA GLU A 113 27.75 -0.97 9.98
C GLU A 113 26.86 -2.18 10.33
N SER A 114 27.27 -3.02 11.29
CA SER A 114 26.62 -4.31 11.61
C SER A 114 25.08 -4.27 11.60
N SER A 115 24.45 -3.25 12.18
CA SER A 115 23.00 -3.05 12.19
C SER A 115 22.54 -1.73 11.57
N LYS A 116 23.41 -1.03 10.83
CA LYS A 116 23.07 0.23 10.15
C LYS A 116 23.18 0.12 8.65
N TYR A 117 22.13 0.53 7.98
CA TYR A 117 21.99 0.47 6.54
C TYR A 117 21.69 1.86 5.99
N GLN A 118 22.32 2.21 4.87
CA GLN A 118 21.96 3.34 4.06
C GLN A 118 20.88 2.93 3.07
N ILE A 119 19.86 3.75 2.91
CA ILE A 119 18.84 3.61 1.88
C ILE A 119 18.87 4.87 1.02
N ILE A 120 19.19 4.69 -0.26
CA ILE A 120 19.14 5.75 -1.27
C ILE A 120 17.97 5.45 -2.20
N PHE A 121 16.97 6.31 -2.17
CA PHE A 121 15.81 6.26 -3.05
C PHE A 121 15.88 7.37 -4.10
N ASN A 122 16.00 6.97 -5.36
CA ASN A 122 16.05 7.88 -6.50
C ASN A 122 14.76 7.74 -7.31
N PHE A 123 13.93 8.79 -7.25
CA PHE A 123 12.73 8.92 -8.05
C PHE A 123 13.04 9.78 -9.28
N GLU A 124 12.97 9.19 -10.45
CA GLU A 124 13.17 9.90 -11.72
C GLU A 124 11.84 10.05 -12.44
N SER A 125 11.59 11.24 -12.99
CA SER A 125 10.39 11.54 -13.75
C SER A 125 10.72 12.39 -14.97
N HIS A 126 9.69 12.72 -15.76
CA HIS A 126 9.81 13.64 -16.87
C HIS A 126 10.19 15.09 -16.50
N ARG A 127 10.06 15.51 -15.23
CA ARG A 127 10.44 16.86 -14.76
C ARG A 127 11.81 16.90 -14.10
N GLY A 128 12.38 15.75 -13.74
CA GLY A 128 13.69 15.65 -13.10
C GLY A 128 13.78 14.50 -12.12
N GLN A 129 14.86 14.51 -11.34
CA GLN A 129 15.17 13.49 -10.33
C GLN A 129 15.02 14.07 -8.92
N ILE A 130 14.45 13.26 -8.03
CA ILE A 130 14.35 13.54 -6.60
C ILE A 130 15.06 12.38 -5.90
N ASN A 131 16.10 12.71 -5.16
CA ASN A 131 16.89 11.74 -4.41
C ASN A 131 16.61 11.92 -2.93
N PHE A 132 16.51 10.80 -2.23
CA PHE A 132 16.36 10.73 -0.80
C PHE A 132 17.40 9.77 -0.25
N ASP A 133 18.06 10.18 0.82
CA ASP A 133 19.11 9.43 1.48
C ASP A 133 18.84 9.35 3.00
N TRP A 134 18.69 8.13 3.51
CA TRP A 134 18.44 7.82 4.91
C TRP A 134 19.42 6.76 5.43
N ASN A 135 19.71 6.81 6.74
CA ASN A 135 20.27 5.66 7.45
C ASN A 135 19.21 5.07 8.38
N VAL A 136 19.12 3.76 8.37
CA VAL A 136 18.22 2.96 9.21
C VAL A 136 19.06 2.07 10.10
N ASP A 137 18.81 2.14 11.40
CA ASP A 137 19.36 1.22 12.38
C ASP A 137 18.33 0.12 12.67
N THR A 138 18.62 -1.13 12.31
CA THR A 138 17.66 -2.24 12.41
C THR A 138 17.46 -2.73 13.84
N ASP A 139 18.39 -2.45 14.76
CA ASP A 139 18.27 -2.88 16.16
C ASP A 139 17.41 -1.91 16.97
N SER A 140 17.58 -0.61 16.71
CA SER A 140 16.87 0.46 17.40
C SER A 140 15.68 1.04 16.63
N GLU A 141 15.50 0.64 15.36
CA GLU A 141 14.53 1.18 14.41
C GLU A 141 14.64 2.71 14.20
N MET A 142 15.78 3.30 14.59
CA MET A 142 16.03 4.73 14.42
C MET A 142 16.36 5.06 12.97
N ILE A 143 15.75 6.13 12.46
CA ILE A 143 15.98 6.63 11.11
C ILE A 143 16.60 8.02 11.17
N THR A 144 17.63 8.24 10.36
CA THR A 144 18.29 9.54 10.22
C THR A 144 18.38 9.93 8.75
N ALA A 145 18.28 11.22 8.45
CA ALA A 145 18.38 11.73 7.09
C ALA A 145 19.78 12.26 6.80
N ASN A 146 20.31 11.93 5.62
CA ASN A 146 21.61 12.40 5.15
C ASN A 146 21.50 13.66 4.28
N ASP A 147 20.31 13.98 3.76
CA ASP A 147 20.07 15.16 2.93
C ASP A 147 18.86 16.01 3.41
N PRO A 148 18.74 17.28 2.96
CA PRO A 148 17.66 18.16 3.38
C PRO A 148 16.26 17.70 2.99
N LYS A 149 16.08 17.04 1.84
CA LYS A 149 14.77 16.53 1.42
C LYS A 149 14.35 15.37 2.30
N SER A 150 15.24 14.40 2.53
CA SER A 150 15.00 13.30 3.47
C SER A 150 14.70 13.78 4.88
N LYS A 151 15.38 14.83 5.35
CA LYS A 151 15.10 15.45 6.65
C LYS A 151 13.71 16.06 6.69
N GLY A 152 13.26 16.65 5.58
CA GLY A 152 11.90 17.14 5.42
C GLY A 152 10.86 16.04 5.53
N ILE A 153 11.12 14.85 4.97
CA ILE A 153 10.23 13.69 5.10
C ILE A 153 10.15 13.21 6.55
N ILE A 154 11.29 13.02 7.23
CA ILE A 154 11.29 12.63 8.66
C ILE A 154 10.50 13.65 9.49
N HIS A 155 10.71 14.95 9.26
CA HIS A 155 9.98 16.00 9.98
C HIS A 155 8.47 15.99 9.65
N LEU A 156 8.07 15.60 8.45
CA LEU A 156 6.66 15.42 8.12
C LEU A 156 6.08 14.26 8.95
N VAL A 157 6.79 13.15 9.02
CA VAL A 157 6.37 11.97 9.79
C VAL A 157 6.34 12.24 11.30
N ASP A 158 7.33 12.94 11.84
CA ASP A 158 7.46 13.15 13.28
C ASP A 158 6.50 14.22 13.85
N PHE A 159 5.97 15.13 13.01
CA PHE A 159 5.28 16.34 13.49
C PHE A 159 3.95 16.66 12.80
N TYR A 160 3.51 15.88 11.81
CA TYR A 160 2.19 16.03 11.21
C TYR A 160 1.31 14.81 11.52
N ASP A 161 0.28 15.04 12.33
CA ASP A 161 -0.84 14.13 12.62
C ASP A 161 -2.08 14.49 11.77
#